data_AF-A0A0B9A898-F1
#
_entry.id   AF-A0A0B9A898-F1
#
_cell.length_a   1.000
_cell.length_b   1.000
_cell.length_c   1.000
_cell.angle_alpha   90.00
_cell.angle_beta   90.00
_cell.angle_gamma   90.00
#
_symmetry.space_group_name_H-M   'P 1'
#
loop_
_entity.id
_entity.type
_entity.pdbx_description
1 polymer ?
#
loop_
_entity_poly.entity_id
_entity_poly.type
_entity_poly.pdbx_seq_one_letter_code
_entity_poly.pdbx_strand_id
1 'polypeptide(L)'
;MGRNAHAPEYAIYPPDLEGAYEARRFGVGEAMYAALGIERDNKRGRLAQFMRNFRAFGAPVLMLVHTPRYMGPPQWSDIGMWLQTVMLLLREEGLDSCAQEAWAVYQKQVRECVAIPEDHVFFCGLAIGYRDQDAAINRFEVPRAALEEAVTFEGF
;
A
#
# COMPACT_ATOMS: atom_id res chain seq x y z
N MET A 1 -14.39 -22.19 4.99
CA MET A 1 -13.42 -21.27 5.63
C MET A 1 -14.10 -19.92 5.80
N GLY A 2 -14.39 -19.51 7.03
CA GLY A 2 -15.21 -18.34 7.32
C GLY A 2 -14.53 -17.01 6.95
N ARG A 3 -15.34 -15.96 6.78
CA ARG A 3 -14.93 -14.56 6.47
C ARG A 3 -13.86 -13.97 7.41
N ASN A 4 -13.50 -14.63 8.52
CA ASN A 4 -12.45 -14.25 9.47
C ASN A 4 -11.09 -14.94 9.24
N ALA A 5 -10.90 -15.69 8.15
CA ALA A 5 -9.63 -16.36 7.86
C ALA A 5 -8.52 -15.40 7.39
N HIS A 6 -8.90 -14.23 6.87
CA HIS A 6 -8.00 -13.25 6.26
C HIS A 6 -8.33 -11.86 6.80
N ALA A 7 -7.63 -11.45 7.85
CA ALA A 7 -7.76 -10.12 8.44
C ALA A 7 -6.38 -9.62 8.89
N PRO A 8 -6.05 -8.34 8.63
CA PRO A 8 -4.86 -7.72 9.18
C PRO A 8 -4.95 -7.62 10.71
N GLU A 9 -3.79 -7.49 11.36
CA GLU A 9 -3.69 -7.32 12.82
C GLU A 9 -4.04 -5.90 13.28
N TYR A 10 -4.30 -5.00 12.34
CA TYR A 10 -4.59 -3.58 12.54
C TYR A 10 -5.59 -3.11 11.46
N ALA A 11 -6.25 -1.97 11.69
CA ALA A 11 -7.16 -1.40 10.70
C ALA A 11 -6.37 -0.67 9.60
N ILE A 12 -6.29 -1.25 8.40
CA ILE A 12 -5.65 -0.61 7.22
C ILE A 12 -6.30 0.74 6.91
N TYR A 13 -7.63 0.81 7.04
CA TYR A 13 -8.39 2.05 6.99
C TYR A 13 -9.22 2.18 8.26
N PRO A 14 -9.45 3.40 8.77
CA PRO A 14 -10.43 3.65 9.80
C PRO A 14 -11.81 3.05 9.43
N PRO A 15 -12.57 2.51 10.39
CA PRO A 15 -13.89 1.93 10.12
C PRO A 15 -14.90 2.96 9.60
N ASP A 16 -14.79 4.20 10.09
CA ASP A 16 -15.71 5.30 9.78
C ASP A 16 -15.05 6.32 8.83
N LEU A 17 -14.33 5.83 7.81
CA LEU A 17 -13.68 6.68 6.82
C LEU A 17 -14.73 7.38 5.96
N GLU A 18 -14.79 8.72 6.02
CA GLU A 18 -15.83 9.51 5.35
C GLU A 18 -15.28 10.71 4.56
N GLY A 19 -16.17 11.36 3.82
CA GLY A 19 -15.92 12.64 3.17
C GLY A 19 -14.78 12.61 2.15
N ALA A 20 -13.87 13.57 2.25
CA ALA A 20 -12.77 13.74 1.29
C ALA A 20 -11.83 12.51 1.24
N TYR A 21 -11.62 11.81 2.36
CA TYR A 21 -10.73 10.66 2.42
C TYR A 21 -11.30 9.44 1.69
N GLU A 22 -12.59 9.17 1.88
CA GLU A 22 -13.27 8.09 1.17
C GLU A 22 -13.33 8.38 -0.33
N ALA A 23 -13.68 9.61 -0.72
CA ALA A 23 -13.70 10.05 -2.11
C ALA A 23 -12.33 9.87 -2.80
N ARG A 24 -11.24 10.28 -2.14
CA ARG A 24 -9.87 10.10 -2.66
C ARG A 24 -9.49 8.63 -2.79
N ARG A 25 -9.81 7.80 -1.79
CA ARG A 25 -9.55 6.35 -1.83
C ARG A 25 -10.24 5.69 -3.04
N PHE A 26 -11.52 6.01 -3.28
CA PHE A 26 -12.22 5.51 -4.46
C PHE A 26 -11.67 6.09 -5.76
N GLY A 27 -11.38 7.40 -5.78
CA GLY A 27 -10.87 8.10 -6.96
C GLY A 27 -9.57 7.50 -7.50
N VAL A 28 -8.60 7.20 -6.63
CA VAL A 28 -7.33 6.56 -7.05
C VAL A 28 -7.58 5.16 -7.61
N GLY A 29 -8.48 4.39 -7.01
CA GLY A 29 -8.86 3.07 -7.51
C GLY A 29 -9.53 3.13 -8.89
N GLU A 30 -10.48 4.04 -9.08
CA GLU A 30 -11.16 4.25 -10.37
C GLU A 30 -10.18 4.72 -11.45
N ALA A 31 -9.28 5.66 -11.14
CA ALA A 31 -8.25 6.13 -12.06
C ALA A 31 -7.29 5.00 -12.48
N MET A 32 -6.85 4.17 -11.53
CA MET A 32 -6.01 3.00 -11.80
C MET A 32 -6.72 2.01 -12.73
N TYR A 33 -7.98 1.66 -12.45
CA TYR A 33 -8.73 0.72 -13.29
C TYR A 33 -9.04 1.29 -14.67
N ALA A 34 -9.34 2.59 -14.77
CA ALA A 34 -9.52 3.27 -16.04
C ALA A 34 -8.23 3.24 -16.89
N ALA A 35 -7.07 3.50 -16.29
CA ALA A 35 -5.76 3.42 -16.95
C ALA A 35 -5.46 2.02 -17.50
N LEU A 36 -5.97 0.97 -16.85
CA LEU A 36 -5.84 -0.42 -17.28
C LEU A 36 -6.92 -0.86 -18.29
N GLY A 37 -7.90 -0.02 -18.60
CA GLY A 37 -9.06 -0.41 -19.42
C GLY A 37 -9.96 -1.45 -18.75
N ILE A 38 -9.99 -1.49 -17.42
CA ILE A 38 -10.80 -2.45 -16.65
C ILE A 38 -12.09 -1.76 -16.20
N GLU A 39 -13.20 -2.10 -16.84
CA GLU A 39 -14.52 -1.58 -16.50
C GLU A 39 -14.97 -1.97 -15.08
N ARG A 40 -15.88 -1.18 -14.51
CA ARG A 40 -16.33 -1.33 -13.11
C ARG A 40 -17.08 -2.64 -12.86
N ASP A 41 -17.81 -3.12 -13.85
CA ASP A 41 -18.57 -4.38 -13.85
C ASP A 41 -17.69 -5.62 -14.14
N ASN A 42 -16.47 -5.43 -14.67
CA ASN A 42 -15.48 -6.47 -14.87
C ASN A 42 -14.84 -6.93 -13.55
N LYS A 43 -15.64 -7.57 -12.70
CA LYS A 43 -15.24 -8.09 -11.38
C LYS A 43 -14.03 -9.02 -11.47
N ARG A 44 -13.97 -9.86 -12.50
CA ARG A 44 -12.86 -10.81 -12.71
C ARG A 44 -11.56 -10.09 -13.02
N GLY A 45 -11.59 -9.09 -13.90
CA GLY A 45 -10.42 -8.26 -14.22
C GLY A 45 -9.92 -7.48 -13.02
N ARG A 46 -10.83 -6.86 -12.26
CA ARG A 46 -10.49 -6.15 -11.01
C ARG A 46 -9.86 -7.07 -9.97
N LEU A 47 -10.44 -8.26 -9.77
CA LEU A 47 -9.85 -9.27 -8.89
C LEU A 47 -8.47 -9.73 -9.36
N ALA A 48 -8.31 -10.02 -10.66
CA ALA A 48 -7.02 -10.42 -11.22
C ALA A 48 -5.94 -9.35 -11.01
N GLN A 49 -6.30 -8.07 -11.21
CA GLN A 49 -5.40 -6.94 -10.95
C GLN A 49 -5.06 -6.83 -9.46
N PHE A 50 -6.05 -6.94 -8.57
CA PHE A 50 -5.81 -6.94 -7.12
C PHE A 50 -4.85 -8.07 -6.70
N MET A 51 -5.02 -9.27 -7.25
CA MET A 51 -4.16 -10.42 -6.95
C MET A 51 -2.70 -10.23 -7.36
N ARG A 52 -2.39 -9.28 -8.25
CA ARG A 52 -0.98 -8.93 -8.57
C ARG A 52 -0.21 -8.41 -7.35
N ASN A 53 -0.90 -7.91 -6.32
CA ASN A 53 -0.25 -7.54 -5.06
C ASN A 53 0.58 -8.69 -4.50
N PHE A 54 0.01 -9.90 -4.47
CA PHE A 54 0.62 -11.11 -3.90
C PHE A 54 1.71 -11.74 -4.77
N ARG A 55 2.10 -11.05 -5.84
CA ARG A 55 3.28 -11.34 -6.66
C ARG A 55 4.21 -10.14 -6.75
N ALA A 56 4.10 -9.21 -5.80
CA ALA A 56 4.83 -7.94 -5.78
C ALA A 56 4.75 -7.18 -7.12
N PHE A 57 3.62 -7.30 -7.84
CA PHE A 57 3.40 -6.79 -9.20
C PHE A 57 4.36 -7.31 -10.29
N GLY A 58 5.21 -8.29 -9.98
CA GLY A 58 6.30 -8.77 -10.83
C GLY A 58 7.67 -8.22 -10.45
N ALA A 59 7.77 -7.46 -9.36
CA ALA A 59 9.05 -6.95 -8.86
C ALA A 59 9.97 -8.10 -8.42
N PRO A 60 11.30 -7.99 -8.66
CA PRO A 60 12.27 -9.00 -8.27
C PRO A 60 12.50 -9.09 -6.76
N VAL A 61 12.16 -8.03 -6.00
CA VAL A 61 12.37 -7.96 -4.55
C VAL A 61 11.06 -7.56 -3.87
N LEU A 62 10.76 -8.24 -2.76
CA LEU A 62 9.71 -7.90 -1.82
C LEU A 62 10.33 -7.75 -0.44
N MET A 63 10.33 -6.53 0.10
CA MET A 63 10.71 -6.28 1.49
C MET A 63 9.46 -6.42 2.37
N LEU A 64 9.58 -7.18 3.46
CA LEU A 64 8.50 -7.43 4.40
C LEU A 64 8.77 -6.68 5.71
N VAL A 65 7.82 -5.85 6.14
CA VAL A 65 8.00 -4.94 7.28
C VAL A 65 7.12 -5.39 8.45
N HIS A 66 7.74 -5.50 9.62
CA HIS A 66 7.08 -5.88 10.87
C HIS A 66 7.71 -5.12 12.05
N THR A 67 6.97 -4.98 13.14
CA THR A 67 7.38 -4.18 14.32
C THR A 67 6.90 -4.83 15.61
N PRO A 68 7.60 -4.71 16.76
CA PRO A 68 7.11 -5.27 18.02
C PRO A 68 5.69 -4.78 18.37
N ARG A 69 4.86 -5.67 18.93
CA ARG A 69 3.45 -5.39 19.27
C ARG A 69 3.25 -4.27 20.26
N TYR A 70 4.24 -3.99 21.11
CA TYR A 70 4.16 -2.91 22.09
C TYR A 70 4.31 -1.52 21.46
N MET A 71 4.71 -1.44 20.18
CA MET A 71 4.85 -0.18 19.46
C MET A 71 3.48 0.47 19.19
N GLY A 72 3.37 1.75 19.54
CA GLY A 72 2.14 2.53 19.43
C GLY A 72 2.17 3.52 18.26
N PRO A 73 1.10 4.33 18.09
CA PRO A 73 0.95 5.25 16.95
C PRO A 73 2.20 6.09 16.59
N PRO A 74 3.00 6.61 17.54
CA PRO A 74 4.24 7.31 17.21
C PRO A 74 5.22 6.45 16.39
N GLN A 75 5.41 5.18 16.75
CA GLN A 75 6.33 4.30 16.03
C GLN A 75 5.79 3.84 14.67
N TRP A 76 4.47 3.80 14.47
CA TRP A 76 3.91 3.63 13.13
C TRP A 76 4.27 4.81 12.23
N SER A 77 4.31 6.03 12.79
CA SER A 77 4.82 7.22 12.10
C SER A 77 6.31 7.08 11.79
N ASP A 78 7.12 6.61 12.74
CA ASP A 78 8.56 6.38 12.55
C ASP A 78 8.83 5.38 11.41
N ILE A 79 8.06 4.29 11.35
CA ILE A 79 8.13 3.31 10.25
C ILE A 79 7.72 3.95 8.92
N GLY A 80 6.69 4.80 8.91
CA GLY A 80 6.27 5.54 7.72
C GLY A 80 7.36 6.48 7.20
N MET A 81 8.00 7.25 8.09
CA MET A 81 9.13 8.11 7.76
C MET A 81 10.30 7.30 7.19
N TRP A 82 10.66 6.19 7.86
CA TRP A 82 11.72 5.30 7.41
C TRP A 82 11.44 4.66 6.05
N LEU A 83 10.22 4.15 5.82
CA LEU A 83 9.78 3.60 4.55
C LEU A 83 9.88 4.65 3.43
N GLN A 84 9.44 5.88 3.69
CA GLN A 84 9.54 6.95 2.71
C GLN A 84 11.01 7.27 2.38
N THR A 85 11.91 7.29 3.36
CA THR A 85 13.35 7.44 3.09
C THR A 85 13.88 6.32 2.21
N VAL A 86 13.54 5.06 2.48
CA VAL A 86 13.93 3.93 1.63
C VAL A 86 13.41 4.12 0.20
N MET A 87 12.14 4.48 0.03
CA MET A 87 11.54 4.70 -1.30
C MET A 87 12.25 5.83 -2.07
N LEU A 88 12.65 6.92 -1.40
CA LEU A 88 13.41 8.01 -2.02
C LEU A 88 14.83 7.56 -2.42
N LEU A 89 15.54 6.83 -1.57
CA LEU A 89 16.87 6.28 -1.89
C LEU A 89 16.81 5.28 -3.05
N LEU A 90 15.75 4.47 -3.14
CA LEU A 90 15.54 3.59 -4.30
C LEU A 90 15.44 4.40 -5.59
N ARG A 91 14.76 5.57 -5.59
CA ARG A 91 14.70 6.45 -6.76
C ARG A 91 16.07 6.99 -7.15
N GLU A 92 16.91 7.34 -6.18
CA GLU A 92 18.29 7.79 -6.41
C GLU A 92 19.13 6.70 -7.11
N GLU A 93 18.92 5.44 -6.72
CA GLU A 93 19.57 4.26 -7.33
C GLU A 93 18.89 3.78 -8.63
N GLY A 94 17.93 4.55 -9.18
CA GLY A 94 17.23 4.21 -10.43
C GLY A 94 16.20 3.07 -10.30
N LEU A 95 15.83 2.69 -9.08
CA LEU A 95 14.78 1.71 -8.77
C LEU A 95 13.46 2.40 -8.44
N ASP A 96 12.38 1.65 -8.58
CA ASP A 96 11.03 2.04 -8.18
C ASP A 96 10.51 1.11 -7.09
N SER A 97 9.49 1.59 -6.38
CA SER A 97 8.90 0.85 -5.28
C SER A 97 7.40 1.09 -5.16
N CYS A 98 6.69 0.12 -4.57
CA CYS A 98 5.26 0.23 -4.26
C CYS A 98 5.00 -0.34 -2.86
N ALA A 99 4.52 0.50 -1.93
CA ALA A 99 4.13 0.08 -0.60
C ALA A 99 2.77 -0.65 -0.64
N GLN A 100 2.67 -1.77 0.06
CA GLN A 100 1.57 -2.73 -0.08
C GLN A 100 1.09 -3.24 1.28
N GLU A 101 0.02 -2.67 1.80
CA GLU A 101 -0.69 -3.21 2.96
C GLU A 101 -1.58 -4.42 2.61
N ALA A 102 -1.75 -4.74 1.32
CA ALA A 102 -2.50 -5.91 0.87
C ALA A 102 -1.97 -7.22 1.47
N TRP A 103 -0.66 -7.31 1.73
CA TRP A 103 -0.02 -8.46 2.36
C TRP A 103 -0.51 -8.69 3.80
N ALA A 104 -0.88 -7.64 4.54
CA ALA A 104 -1.30 -7.73 5.94
C ALA A 104 -2.52 -8.65 6.13
N VAL A 105 -3.39 -8.68 5.12
CA VAL A 105 -4.57 -9.57 5.07
C VAL A 105 -4.19 -11.05 5.12
N TYR A 106 -2.99 -11.41 4.64
CA TYR A 106 -2.46 -12.77 4.59
C TYR A 106 -1.26 -12.94 5.53
N GLN A 107 -1.19 -12.18 6.63
CA GLN A 107 -0.09 -12.24 7.59
C GLN A 107 0.21 -13.68 8.07
N LYS A 108 -0.81 -14.53 8.21
CA LYS A 108 -0.63 -15.90 8.72
C LYS A 108 0.17 -16.73 7.73
N GLN A 109 -0.17 -16.62 6.46
CA GLN A 109 0.52 -17.27 5.34
C GLN A 109 1.92 -16.69 5.14
N VAL A 110 2.11 -15.38 5.34
CA VAL A 110 3.44 -14.77 5.31
C VAL A 110 4.32 -15.39 6.39
N ARG A 111 3.81 -15.55 7.62
CA ARG A 111 4.54 -16.17 8.75
C ARG A 111 4.85 -17.66 8.54
N GLU A 112 4.08 -18.37 7.71
CA GLU A 112 4.40 -19.74 7.30
C GLU A 112 5.64 -19.80 6.39
N CYS A 113 5.94 -18.72 5.67
CA CYS A 113 7.03 -18.64 4.70
C CYS A 113 8.29 -17.94 5.23
N VAL A 114 8.16 -17.02 6.19
CA VAL A 114 9.27 -16.24 6.73
C VAL A 114 9.22 -16.15 8.26
N ALA A 115 10.39 -16.12 8.89
CA ALA A 115 10.52 -16.02 10.34
C ALA A 115 10.21 -14.59 10.82
N ILE A 116 8.95 -14.32 11.16
CA ILE A 116 8.52 -13.10 11.86
C ILE A 116 8.19 -13.49 13.31
N PRO A 117 8.79 -12.83 14.31
CA PRO A 117 8.50 -13.13 15.71
C PRO A 117 7.01 -13.00 16.06
N GLU A 118 6.52 -13.84 16.97
CA GLU A 118 5.11 -13.87 17.38
C GLU A 118 4.68 -12.56 18.04
N ASP A 119 5.61 -11.91 18.75
CA ASP A 119 5.45 -10.64 19.43
C ASP A 119 5.61 -9.43 18.51
N HIS A 120 5.68 -9.63 17.19
CA HIS A 120 5.61 -8.55 16.19
C HIS A 120 4.25 -8.50 15.51
N VAL A 121 3.83 -7.31 15.11
CA VAL A 121 2.78 -7.08 14.12
C VAL A 121 3.41 -7.07 12.73
N PHE A 122 2.86 -7.85 11.79
CA PHE A 122 3.22 -7.69 10.39
C PHE A 122 2.49 -6.47 9.81
N PHE A 123 3.25 -5.48 9.36
CA PHE A 123 2.72 -4.22 8.84
C PHE A 123 2.41 -4.33 7.35
N CYS A 124 3.44 -4.31 6.49
CA CYS A 124 3.23 -4.20 5.05
C CYS A 124 4.35 -4.87 4.26
N GLY A 125 4.15 -4.97 2.94
CA GLY A 125 5.22 -5.26 1.98
C GLY A 125 5.65 -4.00 1.23
N LEU A 126 6.86 -4.02 0.66
CA LEU A 126 7.34 -3.05 -0.31
C LEU A 126 7.89 -3.82 -1.52
N ALA A 127 7.19 -3.75 -2.65
CA ALA A 127 7.70 -4.25 -3.92
C ALA A 127 8.82 -3.31 -4.40
N ILE A 128 9.96 -3.86 -4.84
CA ILE A 128 11.14 -3.08 -5.26
C ILE A 128 11.67 -3.67 -6.58
N GLY A 129 11.88 -2.81 -7.58
CA GLY A 129 12.39 -3.24 -8.88
C GLY A 129 12.54 -2.12 -9.89
N TYR A 130 12.74 -2.48 -11.15
CA TYR A 130 12.73 -1.52 -12.25
C TYR A 130 11.31 -1.37 -12.80
N ARG A 131 10.82 -0.13 -12.91
CA ARG A 131 9.52 0.12 -13.52
C ARG A 131 9.52 -0.25 -15.01
N ASP A 132 8.43 -0.87 -15.44
CA ASP A 132 8.04 -0.87 -16.85
C ASP A 132 7.48 0.53 -17.18
N GLN A 133 8.18 1.29 -18.01
CA GLN A 133 7.78 2.66 -18.36
C GLN A 133 6.58 2.70 -19.32
N ASP A 134 6.36 1.63 -20.08
CA ASP A 134 5.30 1.54 -21.09
C ASP A 134 3.98 1.05 -20.50
N ALA A 135 4.04 0.31 -19.38
CA ALA A 135 2.86 -0.16 -18.66
C ALA A 135 1.91 1.00 -18.27
N ALA A 136 0.66 0.95 -18.73
CA ALA A 136 -0.33 2.02 -18.53
C ALA A 136 -0.58 2.36 -17.05
N ILE A 137 -0.53 1.37 -16.15
CA ILE A 137 -0.67 1.56 -14.71
C ILE A 137 0.43 2.43 -14.08
N ASN A 138 1.59 2.56 -14.74
CA ASN A 138 2.69 3.38 -14.25
C ASN A 138 2.64 4.82 -14.80
N ARG A 139 1.66 5.14 -15.64
CA ARG A 139 1.58 6.43 -16.37
C ARG A 139 0.35 7.27 -16.05
N PHE A 140 -0.53 6.82 -15.16
CA PHE A 140 -1.66 7.63 -14.74
C PHE A 140 -1.25 8.54 -13.58
N GLU A 141 -1.81 9.74 -13.57
CA GLU A 141 -1.56 10.70 -12.50
C GLU A 141 -2.44 10.40 -11.29
N VAL A 142 -1.84 10.49 -10.10
CA VAL A 142 -2.56 10.43 -8.82
C VAL A 142 -2.68 11.87 -8.30
N PRO A 143 -3.88 12.48 -8.29
CA PRO A 143 -4.04 13.84 -7.80
C PRO A 143 -3.65 13.94 -6.32
N ARG A 144 -3.15 15.10 -5.91
CA ARG A 144 -2.93 15.46 -4.51
C ARG A 144 -3.99 16.47 -4.08
N ALA A 145 -4.31 16.49 -2.78
CA ALA A 145 -5.16 17.53 -2.22
C ALA A 145 -4.51 18.90 -2.45
N ALA A 146 -5.33 19.95 -2.59
CA ALA A 146 -4.83 21.30 -2.62
C ALA A 146 -4.09 21.63 -1.31
N LEU A 147 -3.12 22.54 -1.37
CA LEU A 147 -2.27 22.86 -0.22
C LEU A 147 -3.10 23.35 0.97
N GLU A 148 -4.11 24.17 0.68
CA GLU A 148 -5.00 24.81 1.64
C GLU A 148 -5.94 23.81 2.34
N GLU A 149 -6.10 22.59 1.80
CA GLU A 149 -6.85 21.52 2.47
C GLU A 149 -6.05 20.85 3.60
N ALA A 150 -4.72 21.02 3.61
CA ALA A 150 -3.82 20.35 4.56
C ALA A 150 -2.95 21.30 5.37
N VAL A 151 -2.80 22.56 4.94
CA VAL A 151 -1.89 23.53 5.56
C VAL A 151 -2.62 24.84 5.82
N THR A 152 -2.57 25.29 7.07
CA THR A 152 -2.96 26.65 7.48
C THR A 152 -1.71 27.45 7.80
N PHE A 153 -1.58 28.65 7.24
CA PHE A 153 -0.49 29.58 7.53
C PHE A 153 -0.98 30.62 8.53
N GLU A 154 -0.25 30.78 9.63
CA GLU A 154 -0.54 31.75 10.70
C GLU A 154 0.67 32.68 10.88
N GLY A 155 0.46 34.00 10.78
CA GLY A 155 1.51 35.00 11.05
C GLY A 155 2.68 35.04 10.04
N PHE A 156 2.48 34.50 8.84
CA PHE A 156 3.36 34.67 7.69
C PHE A 156 2.90 35.84 6.82
#